data_AF-A0A5C8WWK5-F1
#
_entry.id   AF-A0A5C8WWK5-F1
#
_cell.length_a   1.000
_cell.length_b   1.000
_cell.length_c   1.000
_cell.angle_alpha   90.00
_cell.angle_beta   90.00
_cell.angle_gamma   90.00
#
_symmetry.space_group_name_H-M   'P 1'
#
loop_
_entity.id
_entity.type
_entity.pdbx_description
1 polymer ?
#
loop_
_entity_poly.entity_id
_entity_poly.type
_entity_poly.pdbx_seq_one_letter_code
_entity_poly.pdbx_strand_id
1 'polypeptide(L)'
;MAASTYEFGRLSPTFLATFLGCLTSAAWTLEKRRGLRPEPKAAADAQAALIQRKGQEHEDRCLAALHGPPVAITRDTPERCTMETRAAMDRGVPLIAQAALADGPWIGYADFLMRVEAPCPTRAWSYDPWDARLAHAARPEHVMQIALYGDLLARV
;
A
#
# COMPACT_ATOMS: atom_id res chain seq x y z
N MET A 1 5.05 36.38 2.04
CA MET A 1 4.31 35.50 2.96
C MET A 1 4.47 34.08 2.46
N ALA A 2 5.42 33.34 3.00
CA ALA A 2 5.60 31.94 2.65
C ALA A 2 4.39 31.18 3.18
N ALA A 3 3.63 30.55 2.29
CA ALA A 3 2.65 29.55 2.69
C ALA A 3 3.44 28.49 3.45
N SER A 4 3.25 28.44 4.76
CA SER A 4 3.65 27.32 5.58
C SER A 4 2.89 26.13 5.03
N THR A 5 3.52 25.38 4.13
CA THR A 5 3.09 24.05 3.72
C THR A 5 3.14 23.23 5.00
N TYR A 6 2.01 23.19 5.71
CA TYR A 6 1.73 22.13 6.64
C TYR A 6 2.03 20.84 5.87
N GLU A 7 3.15 20.19 6.18
CA GLU A 7 3.46 18.87 5.66
C GLU A 7 2.33 17.96 6.14
N PHE A 8 1.29 17.83 5.32
CA PHE A 8 0.36 16.74 5.44
C PHE A 8 1.22 15.48 5.28
N GLY A 9 1.51 14.81 6.39
CA GLY A 9 2.15 13.50 6.35
C GLY A 9 1.40 12.62 5.34
N ARG A 10 2.15 11.88 4.52
CA ARG A 10 1.62 11.20 3.33
C ARG A 10 0.33 10.42 3.60
N LEU A 11 -0.58 10.47 2.63
CA LEU A 11 -1.80 9.67 2.62
C LEU A 11 -1.46 8.25 2.19
N SER A 12 -2.20 7.28 2.74
CA SER A 12 -2.00 5.86 2.43
C SER A 12 -3.33 5.15 2.22
N PRO A 13 -3.34 4.01 1.51
CA PRO A 13 -4.53 3.16 1.39
C PRO A 13 -5.12 2.78 2.77
N THR A 14 -4.27 2.52 3.77
CA THR A 14 -4.71 2.26 5.15
C THR A 14 -5.42 3.46 5.78
N PHE A 15 -4.93 4.68 5.53
CA PHE A 15 -5.61 5.89 5.99
C PHE A 15 -6.94 6.10 5.27
N LEU A 16 -7.03 5.81 3.97
CA LEU A 16 -8.30 5.83 3.23
C LEU A 16 -9.32 4.86 3.84
N ALA A 17 -8.92 3.62 4.13
CA ALA A 17 -9.81 2.67 4.81
C ALA A 17 -10.24 3.16 6.20
N THR A 18 -9.33 3.80 6.95
CA THR A 18 -9.67 4.42 8.24
C THR A 18 -10.71 5.52 8.07
N PHE A 19 -10.55 6.39 7.06
CA PHE A 19 -11.49 7.46 6.74
C PHE A 19 -12.88 6.94 6.35
N LEU A 20 -12.94 5.91 5.51
CA LEU A 20 -14.19 5.28 5.08
C LEU A 20 -14.89 4.56 6.23
N GLY A 21 -14.13 3.94 7.15
CA GLY A 21 -14.70 3.21 8.28
C GLY A 21 -15.15 4.09 9.45
N CYS A 22 -14.39 5.14 9.78
CA CYS A 22 -14.71 6.01 10.91
C CYS A 22 -14.07 7.40 10.78
N LEU A 23 -14.91 8.42 10.50
CA LEU A 23 -14.48 9.81 10.37
C LEU A 23 -13.78 10.34 11.62
N THR A 24 -14.25 9.98 12.82
CA THR A 24 -13.62 10.39 14.09
C THR A 24 -12.21 9.79 14.23
N SER A 25 -12.03 8.52 13.88
CA SER A 25 -10.72 7.86 13.92
C SER A 25 -9.74 8.50 12.92
N ALA A 26 -10.22 8.84 11.72
CA ALA A 26 -9.41 9.56 10.74
C ALA A 26 -9.03 10.97 11.21
N ALA A 27 -9.97 11.70 11.81
CA ALA A 27 -9.70 13.01 12.40
C ALA A 27 -8.62 12.93 13.51
N TRP A 28 -8.75 11.97 14.43
CA TRP A 28 -7.73 11.76 15.48
C TRP A 28 -6.39 11.33 14.92
N THR A 29 -6.37 10.55 13.84
CA THR A 29 -5.14 10.19 13.14
C THR A 29 -4.46 11.44 12.57
N LEU A 30 -5.22 12.38 11.98
CA LEU A 30 -4.69 13.64 11.48
C LEU A 30 -4.23 14.57 12.61
N GLU A 31 -4.99 14.69 13.70
CA GLU A 31 -4.59 15.44 14.90
C GLU A 31 -3.26 14.91 15.47
N LYS A 32 -3.13 13.57 15.56
CA LYS A 32 -1.90 12.91 16.01
C LYS A 32 -0.72 13.26 15.11
N ARG A 33 -0.87 13.15 13.77
CA ARG A 33 0.19 13.51 12.80
C ARG A 33 0.63 14.98 12.91
N ARG A 34 -0.26 15.86 13.38
CA ARG A 34 0.00 17.29 13.58
C ARG A 34 0.49 17.62 15.00
N GLY A 35 0.66 16.63 15.87
CA GLY A 35 1.04 16.85 17.28
C GLY A 35 -0.04 17.50 18.14
N LEU A 36 -1.29 17.56 17.66
CA LEU A 36 -2.43 18.15 18.39
C LEU A 36 -3.06 17.18 19.40
N ARG A 37 -2.70 15.89 19.31
CA ARG A 37 -3.17 14.83 20.18
C ARG A 37 -1.97 13.99 20.64
N PRO A 38 -1.86 13.66 21.94
CA PRO A 38 -0.78 12.81 22.43
C PRO A 38 -0.88 11.40 21.85
N GLU A 39 0.26 10.70 21.74
CA GLU A 39 0.23 9.29 21.39
C GLU A 39 -0.52 8.49 22.46
N PRO A 40 -1.35 7.50 22.07
CA PRO A 40 -1.89 6.56 23.03
C PRO A 40 -0.72 5.83 23.70
N LYS A 41 -0.84 5.59 25.01
CA LYS A 41 0.16 4.80 25.75
C LYS A 41 0.29 3.44 25.07
N ALA A 42 1.52 3.07 24.71
CA ALA A 42 1.80 1.76 24.15
C ALA A 42 1.33 0.69 25.15
N ALA A 43 0.30 -0.06 24.76
CA ALA A 43 -0.18 -1.22 25.47
C ALA A 43 0.06 -2.43 24.58
N ALA A 44 0.56 -3.52 25.16
CA ALA A 44 0.66 -4.78 24.45
C ALA A 44 -0.76 -5.27 24.14
N ASP A 45 -1.15 -5.19 22.87
CA ASP A 45 -2.40 -5.74 22.38
C ASP A 45 -2.12 -7.09 21.72
N ALA A 46 -2.34 -8.16 22.48
CA ALA A 46 -2.13 -9.53 22.01
C ALA A 46 -3.02 -9.87 20.80
N GLN A 47 -4.21 -9.26 20.69
CA GLN A 47 -5.10 -9.47 19.56
C GLN A 47 -4.57 -8.78 18.31
N ALA A 48 -4.09 -7.53 18.43
CA ALA A 48 -3.45 -6.83 17.32
C ALA A 48 -2.19 -7.59 16.82
N ALA A 49 -1.37 -8.08 17.74
CA ALA A 49 -0.18 -8.88 17.40
C ALA A 49 -0.55 -10.20 16.70
N LEU A 50 -1.62 -10.86 17.13
CA LEU A 50 -2.15 -12.06 16.47
C LEU A 50 -2.64 -11.75 15.05
N ILE A 51 -3.40 -10.68 14.86
CA ILE A 51 -3.92 -10.26 13.55
C ILE A 51 -2.76 -9.96 12.60
N GLN A 52 -1.75 -9.21 13.05
CA GLN A 52 -0.58 -8.89 12.25
C GLN A 52 0.17 -10.15 11.81
N ARG A 53 0.45 -11.07 12.75
CA ARG A 53 1.14 -12.32 12.44
C ARG A 53 0.35 -13.16 11.44
N LYS A 54 -0.97 -13.29 11.63
CA LYS A 54 -1.84 -14.02 10.70
C LYS A 54 -1.90 -13.35 9.32
N GLY A 55 -1.82 -12.02 9.26
CA GLY A 55 -1.72 -11.26 8.02
C GLY A 55 -0.48 -11.67 7.23
N GLN A 56 0.69 -11.63 7.88
CA GLN A 56 1.95 -12.04 7.24
C GLN A 56 1.92 -13.51 6.79
N GLU A 57 1.45 -14.42 7.65
CA GLU A 57 1.29 -15.84 7.28
C GLU A 57 0.33 -16.03 6.09
N HIS A 58 -0.61 -15.11 5.86
CA HIS A 58 -1.52 -15.16 4.73
C HIS A 58 -0.88 -14.59 3.46
N GLU A 59 -0.20 -13.45 3.55
CA GLU A 59 0.60 -12.88 2.47
C GLU A 59 1.64 -13.89 1.95
N ASP A 60 2.38 -14.55 2.85
CA ASP A 60 3.38 -15.56 2.49
C ASP A 60 2.76 -16.76 1.76
N ARG A 61 1.58 -17.20 2.19
CA ARG A 61 0.82 -18.27 1.53
C ARG A 61 0.31 -17.85 0.16
N CYS A 62 -0.17 -16.62 0.02
CA CYS A 62 -0.57 -16.06 -1.26
C CYS A 62 0.64 -15.98 -2.20
N LEU A 63 1.77 -15.44 -1.74
CA LEU A 63 3.00 -15.33 -2.52
C LEU A 63 3.47 -16.70 -3.04
N ALA A 64 3.43 -17.73 -2.19
CA ALA A 64 3.79 -19.10 -2.57
C ALA A 64 2.84 -19.74 -3.60
N ALA A 65 1.59 -19.27 -3.67
CA ALA A 65 0.59 -19.76 -4.62
C ALA A 65 0.57 -18.99 -5.95
N LEU A 66 1.20 -17.81 -6.01
CA LEU A 66 1.32 -17.00 -7.22
C LEU A 66 2.44 -17.55 -8.12
N HIS A 67 2.26 -17.41 -9.44
CA HIS A 67 3.20 -17.94 -10.42
C HIS A 67 4.26 -16.91 -10.82
N GLY A 68 5.49 -17.39 -11.04
CA GLY A 68 6.62 -16.59 -11.51
C GLY A 68 7.62 -16.25 -10.39
N PRO A 69 8.91 -16.04 -10.73
CA PRO A 69 9.91 -15.68 -9.73
C PRO A 69 9.61 -14.27 -9.19
N PRO A 70 9.39 -14.13 -7.87
CA PRO A 70 9.08 -12.83 -7.30
C PRO A 70 10.34 -11.96 -7.15
N VAL A 71 10.17 -10.65 -7.32
CA VAL A 71 11.10 -9.65 -6.77
C VAL A 71 10.41 -8.96 -5.61
N ALA A 72 10.93 -9.15 -4.40
CA ALA A 72 10.42 -8.47 -3.21
C ALA A 72 11.14 -7.13 -3.00
N ILE A 73 10.38 -6.05 -2.91
CA ILE A 73 10.91 -4.73 -2.58
C ILE A 73 11.11 -4.67 -1.07
N THR A 74 12.35 -4.43 -0.63
CA THR A 74 12.66 -4.32 0.79
C THR A 74 12.23 -2.95 1.30
N ARG A 75 11.62 -2.91 2.49
CA ARG A 75 11.14 -1.67 3.08
C ARG A 75 12.30 -0.73 3.40
N ASP A 76 12.26 0.48 2.83
CA ASP A 76 13.21 1.57 3.03
C ASP A 76 12.47 2.92 2.90
N THR A 77 13.13 3.98 2.46
CA THR A 77 12.48 5.24 2.12
C THR A 77 11.49 5.05 0.98
N PRO A 78 10.34 5.76 0.99
CA PRO A 78 9.37 5.63 -0.09
C PRO A 78 9.95 5.90 -1.48
N GLU A 79 10.87 6.86 -1.59
CA GLU A 79 11.53 7.22 -2.86
C GLU A 79 12.30 6.04 -3.42
N ARG A 80 13.08 5.38 -2.55
CA ARG A 80 13.85 4.20 -2.93
C ARG A 80 12.94 3.05 -3.31
N CYS A 81 11.92 2.76 -2.49
CA CYS A 81 10.99 1.69 -2.77
C CYS A 81 10.23 1.92 -4.10
N THR A 82 9.78 3.15 -4.38
CA THR A 82 9.10 3.48 -5.65
C THR A 82 10.05 3.38 -6.84
N MET A 83 11.31 3.80 -6.69
CA MET A 83 12.34 3.65 -7.72
C MET A 83 12.62 2.16 -8.01
N GLU A 84 12.81 1.34 -6.97
CA GLU A 84 13.05 -0.10 -7.13
C GLU A 84 11.85 -0.82 -7.76
N THR A 85 10.63 -0.41 -7.37
CA THR A 85 9.38 -0.91 -7.97
C THR A 85 9.32 -0.58 -9.46
N ARG A 86 9.54 0.68 -9.84
CA ARG A 86 9.59 1.12 -11.25
C ARG A 86 10.63 0.35 -12.05
N ALA A 87 11.84 0.21 -11.51
CA ALA A 87 12.90 -0.54 -12.17
C ALA A 87 12.54 -2.02 -12.37
N ALA A 88 11.84 -2.65 -11.43
CA ALA A 88 11.33 -4.01 -11.60
C ALA A 88 10.24 -4.10 -12.66
N MET A 89 9.33 -3.12 -12.71
CA MET A 89 8.27 -3.04 -13.74
C MET A 89 8.85 -2.85 -15.14
N ASP A 90 9.87 -2.00 -15.30
CA ASP A 90 10.53 -1.74 -16.59
C ASP A 90 11.34 -2.94 -17.10
N ARG A 91 11.80 -3.82 -16.21
CA ARG A 91 12.38 -5.12 -16.58
C ARG A 91 11.34 -6.19 -16.89
N GLY A 92 10.05 -5.92 -16.67
CA GLY A 92 8.99 -6.88 -16.92
C GLY A 92 8.99 -8.08 -15.98
N VAL A 93 9.40 -7.86 -14.73
CA VAL A 93 9.35 -8.87 -13.67
C VAL A 93 7.92 -9.43 -13.55
N PRO A 94 7.70 -10.75 -13.59
CA PRO A 94 6.34 -11.32 -13.59
C PRO A 94 5.53 -11.01 -12.33
N LEU A 95 6.19 -10.95 -11.19
CA LEU A 95 5.59 -10.76 -9.87
C LEU A 95 6.50 -9.88 -9.01
N ILE A 96 5.98 -8.74 -8.55
CA ILE A 96 6.71 -7.82 -7.66
C ILE A 96 5.97 -7.79 -6.33
N ALA A 97 6.62 -8.19 -5.25
CA ALA A 97 6.04 -8.19 -3.90
C ALA A 97 6.39 -6.90 -3.15
N GLN A 98 5.47 -6.43 -2.29
CA GLN A 98 5.61 -5.21 -1.48
C GLN A 98 5.91 -3.94 -2.32
N ALA A 99 5.30 -3.88 -3.51
CA ALA A 99 5.54 -2.86 -4.51
C ALA A 99 5.04 -1.47 -4.05
N ALA A 100 5.90 -0.47 -4.11
CA ALA A 100 5.59 0.89 -3.69
C ALA A 100 5.13 1.77 -4.86
N LEU A 101 3.92 2.32 -4.74
CA LEU A 101 3.30 3.21 -5.72
C LEU A 101 3.02 4.57 -5.08
N ALA A 102 3.34 5.65 -5.78
CA ALA A 102 3.20 7.01 -5.24
C ALA A 102 2.76 8.00 -6.32
N ASP A 103 1.89 8.93 -5.93
CA ASP A 103 1.49 10.10 -6.73
C ASP A 103 1.06 11.24 -5.79
N GLY A 104 1.68 12.41 -5.95
CA GLY A 104 1.46 13.57 -5.08
C GLY A 104 1.55 13.23 -3.58
N PRO A 105 0.48 13.43 -2.79
CA PRO A 105 0.50 13.15 -1.35
C PRO A 105 0.35 11.66 -1.01
N TRP A 106 0.07 10.79 -1.98
CA TRP A 106 -0.23 9.38 -1.75
C TRP A 106 1.02 8.50 -1.87
N ILE A 107 1.13 7.56 -0.95
CA ILE A 107 2.05 6.42 -1.00
C ILE A 107 1.31 5.16 -0.57
N GLY A 108 1.40 4.12 -1.37
CA GLY A 108 0.82 2.81 -1.10
C GLY A 108 1.86 1.72 -1.34
N TYR A 109 1.67 0.59 -0.66
CA TYR A 109 2.51 -0.59 -0.82
C TYR A 109 1.59 -1.76 -1.10
N ALA A 110 1.41 -2.07 -2.38
CA ALA A 110 0.61 -3.22 -2.78
C ALA A 110 1.36 -4.50 -2.42
N ASP A 111 0.64 -5.50 -1.90
CA ASP A 111 1.27 -6.77 -1.55
C ASP A 111 1.91 -7.40 -2.78
N PHE A 112 1.22 -7.35 -3.93
CA PHE A 112 1.75 -7.83 -5.21
C PHE A 112 1.36 -6.94 -6.39
N LEU A 113 2.26 -6.80 -7.36
CA LEU A 113 1.95 -6.41 -8.73
C LEU A 113 2.18 -7.60 -9.66
N MET A 114 1.13 -8.01 -10.35
CA MET A 114 1.15 -9.12 -11.30
C MET A 114 1.29 -8.58 -12.72
N ARG A 115 2.34 -8.97 -13.43
CA ARG A 115 2.49 -8.60 -14.84
C ARG A 115 1.36 -9.23 -15.66
N VAL A 116 0.81 -8.45 -16.58
CA VAL A 116 -0.13 -8.92 -17.59
C VAL A 116 0.35 -8.53 -18.98
N GLU A 117 0.13 -9.39 -19.98
CA GLU A 117 0.52 -9.17 -21.38
C GLU A 117 -0.46 -8.23 -22.12
N ALA A 118 -0.81 -7.13 -21.45
CA ALA A 118 -1.58 -6.01 -22.01
C ALA A 118 -0.68 -4.77 -22.03
N PRO A 119 -0.39 -4.17 -23.20
CA PRO A 119 0.49 -3.00 -23.26
C PRO A 119 -0.02 -1.79 -22.47
N CYS A 120 0.89 -1.02 -21.90
CA CYS A 120 0.63 0.33 -21.39
C CYS A 120 1.38 1.38 -22.24
N PRO A 121 1.16 2.69 -22.04
CA PRO A 121 1.81 3.72 -22.86
C PRO A 121 3.34 3.66 -22.90
N THR A 122 3.98 3.07 -21.89
CA THR A 122 5.43 3.05 -21.69
C THR A 122 6.07 1.68 -21.89
N ARG A 123 5.29 0.58 -21.89
CA ARG A 123 5.80 -0.81 -21.90
C ARG A 123 4.87 -1.72 -22.71
N ALA A 124 5.42 -2.80 -23.27
CA ALA A 124 4.66 -3.81 -23.99
C ALA A 124 3.75 -4.68 -23.09
N TRP A 125 3.91 -4.55 -21.77
CA TRP A 125 3.12 -5.20 -20.73
C TRP A 125 2.65 -4.15 -19.71
N SER A 126 1.74 -4.56 -18.83
CA SER A 126 1.26 -3.75 -17.71
C SER A 126 1.19 -4.62 -16.45
N TYR A 127 0.60 -4.07 -15.39
CA TYR A 127 0.52 -4.73 -14.09
C TYR A 127 -0.87 -4.58 -13.50
N ASP A 128 -1.33 -5.60 -12.78
CA ASP A 128 -2.51 -5.57 -11.94
C ASP A 128 -2.09 -5.53 -10.46
N PRO A 129 -2.67 -4.64 -9.63
CA PRO A 129 -2.44 -4.64 -8.20
C PRO A 129 -3.27 -5.72 -7.49
N TRP A 130 -2.61 -6.49 -6.62
CA TRP A 130 -3.18 -7.55 -5.82
C TRP A 130 -2.85 -7.32 -4.34
N ASP A 131 -3.78 -7.66 -3.47
CA ASP A 131 -3.74 -7.33 -2.05
C ASP A 131 -4.29 -8.53 -1.24
N ALA A 132 -3.49 -9.08 -0.33
CA ALA A 132 -3.84 -10.26 0.45
C ALA A 132 -4.61 -9.85 1.70
N ARG A 133 -5.77 -10.49 1.93
CA ARG A 133 -6.66 -10.14 3.04
C ARG A 133 -7.09 -11.36 3.81
N LEU A 134 -6.96 -11.27 5.14
CA LEU A 134 -7.53 -12.25 6.07
C LEU A 134 -9.07 -12.32 6.02
N ALA A 135 -9.73 -11.29 5.50
CA ALA A 135 -11.18 -11.27 5.40
C ALA A 135 -11.68 -12.33 4.42
N HIS A 136 -12.64 -13.15 4.86
CA HIS A 136 -13.24 -14.21 4.04
C HIS A 136 -14.12 -13.69 2.88
N ALA A 137 -14.43 -12.39 2.87
CA ALA A 137 -15.20 -11.74 1.82
C ALA A 137 -14.66 -10.33 1.57
N ALA A 138 -14.81 -9.87 0.33
CA ALA A 138 -14.50 -8.49 -0.03
C ALA A 138 -15.38 -7.52 0.76
N ARG A 139 -14.78 -6.41 1.20
CA ARG A 139 -15.48 -5.31 1.87
C ARG A 139 -15.25 -4.02 1.08
N PRO A 140 -16.14 -3.02 1.19
CA PRO A 140 -16.00 -1.77 0.44
C PRO A 140 -14.62 -1.13 0.60
N GLU A 141 -14.04 -1.13 1.80
CA GLU A 141 -12.71 -0.60 2.06
C GLU A 141 -11.59 -1.33 1.30
N HIS A 142 -11.71 -2.65 1.07
CA HIS A 142 -10.73 -3.41 0.28
C HIS A 142 -10.81 -3.04 -1.20
N VAL A 143 -12.03 -2.90 -1.73
CA VAL A 143 -12.25 -2.50 -3.12
C VAL A 143 -11.67 -1.11 -3.37
N MET A 144 -11.90 -0.17 -2.44
CA MET A 144 -11.36 1.19 -2.55
C MET A 144 -9.83 1.23 -2.46
N GLN A 145 -9.20 0.36 -1.66
CA GLN A 145 -7.75 0.27 -1.62
C GLN A 145 -7.17 -0.26 -2.94
N ILE A 146 -7.75 -1.31 -3.52
CA ILE A 146 -7.33 -1.82 -4.83
C ILE A 146 -7.55 -0.78 -5.93
N ALA A 147 -8.68 -0.07 -5.92
CA ALA A 147 -8.95 1.01 -6.86
C ALA A 147 -7.89 2.13 -6.77
N LEU A 148 -7.53 2.55 -5.55
CA LEU A 148 -6.46 3.52 -5.33
C LEU A 148 -5.12 3.01 -5.87
N TYR A 149 -4.78 1.73 -5.68
CA TYR A 149 -3.56 1.18 -6.30
C TYR A 149 -3.61 1.25 -7.82
N GLY A 150 -4.76 1.00 -8.45
CA GLY A 150 -4.95 1.18 -9.89
C GLY A 150 -4.68 2.62 -10.33
N ASP A 151 -5.24 3.61 -9.61
CA ASP A 151 -5.00 5.03 -9.89
C ASP A 151 -3.52 5.41 -9.74
N LEU A 152 -2.85 4.94 -8.68
CA LEU A 152 -1.43 5.21 -8.47
C LEU A 152 -0.57 4.52 -9.55
N LEU A 153 -0.91 3.30 -9.94
CA LEU A 153 -0.20 2.54 -10.97
C LEU A 153 -0.32 3.20 -12.35
N ALA A 154 -1.46 3.83 -12.66
CA ALA A 154 -1.66 4.59 -13.89
C ALA A 154 -0.73 5.83 -14.00
N ARG A 155 -0.08 6.23 -12.91
CA ARG A 155 0.90 7.33 -12.83
C ARG A 155 2.35 6.84 -12.92
N VAL A 156 2.54 5.54 -13.17
CA VAL A 156 3.86 4.87 -13.17
C VAL A 156 4.41 4.59 -14.55
#